data_AF-A0A5N8WKN5-F1
#
_entry.id   AF-A0A5N8WKN5-F1
#
_cell.length_a   1.000
_cell.length_b   1.000
_cell.length_c   1.000
_cell.angle_alpha   90.00
_cell.angle_beta   90.00
_cell.angle_gamma   90.00
#
_symmetry.space_group_name_H-M   'P 1'
#
loop_
_entity.id
_entity.type
_entity.pdbx_description
1 polymer ?
#
loop_
_entity_poly.entity_id
_entity_poly.type
_entity_poly.pdbx_seq_one_letter_code
_entity_poly.pdbx_strand_id
1 'polypeptide(L)'
;MGTTSPTIPTETARHVLWTFGHRGGYQPGTYHQKLLDLLAYAPPVEVAKLAQIYPAEAEAVRMAKYDEDGIDKLKRAAGLVCIRCGDEDGPFAGAPRQPLCEGCARPMPLDGVA
;
A
#
# COMPACT_ATOMS: atom_id res chain seq x y z
N MET A 1 -4.27 -6.79 -27.65
CA MET A 1 -4.67 -5.49 -27.08
C MET A 1 -3.75 -5.20 -25.92
N GLY A 2 -2.89 -4.19 -26.03
CA GLY A 2 -1.97 -3.82 -24.94
C GLY A 2 -2.75 -3.06 -23.87
N THR A 3 -2.98 -3.69 -22.72
CA THR A 3 -3.55 -3.02 -21.54
C THR A 3 -2.42 -2.29 -20.85
N THR A 4 -2.34 -0.97 -21.05
CA THR A 4 -1.49 -0.13 -20.21
C THR A 4 -2.10 -0.16 -18.81
N SER A 5 -1.49 -0.90 -17.88
CA SER A 5 -1.93 -0.87 -16.48
C SER A 5 -1.89 0.56 -15.97
N PRO A 6 -2.95 1.05 -15.32
CA PRO A 6 -2.98 2.42 -14.80
C PRO A 6 -1.88 2.61 -13.76
N THR A 7 -1.17 3.73 -13.82
CA THR A 7 -0.21 4.12 -12.79
C THR A 7 -0.94 4.27 -11.46
N ILE A 8 -0.54 3.51 -10.44
CA ILE A 8 -1.15 3.56 -9.11
C ILE A 8 -0.57 4.75 -8.33
N PRO A 9 -1.38 5.75 -7.93
CA PRO A 9 -0.92 6.85 -7.09
C PRO A 9 -0.45 6.34 -5.72
N THR A 10 0.56 7.00 -5.15
CA THR A 10 1.11 6.67 -3.84
C THR A 10 0.06 6.62 -2.73
N GLU A 11 -0.89 7.57 -2.75
CA GLU A 11 -1.98 7.61 -1.77
C GLU A 11 -2.93 6.41 -1.93
N THR A 12 -3.32 6.07 -3.16
CA THR A 12 -4.14 4.88 -3.46
C THR A 12 -3.46 3.61 -2.97
N ALA A 13 -2.16 3.46 -3.21
CA ALA A 13 -1.40 2.30 -2.73
C ALA A 13 -1.43 2.19 -1.20
N ARG A 14 -1.27 3.31 -0.47
CA ARG A 14 -1.36 3.33 1.00
C ARG A 14 -2.75 2.98 1.51
N HIS A 15 -3.79 3.48 0.86
CA HIS A 15 -5.17 3.17 1.23
C HIS A 15 -5.48 1.69 1.04
N VAL A 16 -5.04 1.11 -0.08
CA VAL A 16 -5.21 -0.33 -0.34
C VAL A 16 -4.41 -1.17 0.64
N LEU A 17 -3.15 -0.82 0.92
CA LEU A 17 -2.36 -1.52 1.96
C LEU A 17 -3.08 -1.51 3.31
N TRP A 18 -3.71 -0.39 3.69
CA TRP A 18 -4.49 -0.31 4.91
C TRP A 18 -5.75 -1.20 4.88
N THR A 19 -6.52 -1.14 3.79
CA THR A 19 -7.74 -1.95 3.61
C THR A 19 -7.46 -3.45 3.72
N PHE A 20 -6.30 -3.91 3.26
CA PHE A 20 -5.88 -5.32 3.35
C PHE A 20 -5.07 -5.65 4.61
N GLY A 21 -4.93 -4.71 5.56
CA GLY A 21 -4.27 -4.96 6.84
C GLY A 21 -2.74 -5.01 6.80
N HIS A 22 -2.11 -4.50 5.74
CA HIS A 22 -0.67 -4.45 5.62
C HIS A 22 -0.06 -3.23 6.31
N ARG A 23 1.12 -3.43 6.93
CA ARG A 23 1.89 -2.35 7.55
C ARG A 23 2.28 -1.30 6.52
N GLY A 24 2.31 -0.04 6.97
CA GLY A 24 2.60 1.12 6.11
C GLY A 24 1.40 1.63 5.32
N GLY A 25 0.24 0.96 5.43
CA GLY A 25 -1.03 1.51 4.97
C GLY A 25 -1.45 2.76 5.75
N TYR A 26 -2.18 3.63 5.07
CA TYR A 26 -2.83 4.80 5.67
C TYR A 26 -4.34 4.64 5.58
N GLN A 27 -5.07 4.97 6.65
CA GLN A 27 -6.53 4.87 6.60
C GLN A 27 -7.11 5.92 5.63
N PRO A 28 -7.86 5.51 4.59
CA PRO A 28 -8.59 6.44 3.75
C PRO A 28 -9.73 7.12 4.50
N GLY A 29 -10.20 8.25 3.97
CA GLY A 29 -11.50 8.81 4.38
C GLY A 29 -12.66 7.86 4.04
N THR A 30 -13.80 8.04 4.70
CA THR A 30 -14.96 7.11 4.63
C THR A 30 -15.38 6.76 3.20
N TYR A 31 -15.41 7.73 2.30
CA TYR A 31 -15.78 7.51 0.90
C TYR A 31 -14.83 6.51 0.22
N HIS A 32 -13.53 6.76 0.29
CA HIS A 32 -12.52 5.88 -0.31
C HIS A 32 -12.46 4.53 0.39
N GLN A 33 -12.66 4.48 1.70
CA GLN A 33 -12.76 3.21 2.42
C GLN A 33 -13.90 2.35 1.84
N LYS A 34 -15.10 2.92 1.66
CA LYS A 34 -16.24 2.19 1.10
C LYS A 34 -16.04 1.80 -0.36
N LEU A 35 -15.37 2.63 -1.15
CA LEU A 35 -15.00 2.30 -2.52
C LEU A 35 -14.05 1.08 -2.57
N LEU A 36 -13.00 1.10 -1.75
CA LEU A 36 -12.01 0.01 -1.71
C LEU A 36 -12.62 -1.29 -1.16
N ASP A 37 -13.45 -1.21 -0.12
CA ASP A 37 -14.21 -2.36 0.37
C ASP A 37 -15.09 -2.92 -0.76
N LEU A 38 -15.83 -2.07 -1.47
CA LEU A 38 -16.69 -2.51 -2.57
C LEU A 38 -15.88 -3.19 -3.69
N LEU A 39 -14.75 -2.62 -4.10
CA LEU A 39 -13.85 -3.24 -5.08
C LEU A 39 -13.29 -4.58 -4.59
N ALA A 40 -13.05 -4.71 -3.28
CA ALA A 40 -12.52 -5.94 -2.69
C ALA A 40 -13.57 -7.07 -2.62
N TYR A 41 -14.85 -6.75 -2.42
CA TYR A 41 -15.91 -7.74 -2.22
C TYR A 41 -16.83 -7.97 -3.42
N ALA A 42 -17.00 -6.99 -4.31
CA ALA A 42 -17.96 -7.07 -5.39
C ALA A 42 -17.63 -8.18 -6.41
N PRO A 43 -18.63 -8.71 -7.13
CA PRO A 43 -18.38 -9.69 -8.18
C PRO A 43 -17.61 -9.07 -9.36
N PRO A 44 -16.96 -9.88 -10.21
CA PRO A 44 -16.11 -9.37 -11.29
C PRO A 44 -16.81 -8.42 -12.27
N VAL A 45 -18.11 -8.61 -12.52
CA VAL A 45 -18.89 -7.77 -13.44
C VAL A 45 -19.07 -6.36 -12.89
N GLU A 46 -19.34 -6.23 -11.59
CA GLU A 46 -19.49 -4.97 -10.89
C GLU A 46 -18.14 -4.27 -10.74
N VAL A 47 -17.07 -5.02 -10.43
CA VAL A 47 -15.70 -4.49 -10.41
C VAL A 47 -15.31 -3.95 -11.78
N ALA A 48 -15.65 -4.62 -12.88
CA ALA A 48 -15.37 -4.15 -14.23
C ALA A 48 -16.09 -2.84 -14.58
N LYS A 49 -17.29 -2.60 -14.03
CA LYS A 49 -17.98 -1.31 -14.17
C LYS A 49 -17.28 -0.21 -13.35
N LEU A 50 -16.91 -0.51 -12.12
CA LEU A 50 -16.21 0.43 -11.25
C LEU A 50 -14.82 0.78 -11.78
N ALA A 51 -14.10 -0.18 -12.37
CA ALA A 51 -12.76 0.02 -12.93
C ALA A 51 -12.74 1.03 -14.09
N GLN A 52 -13.86 1.26 -14.77
CA GLN A 52 -13.96 2.31 -15.79
C GLN A 52 -13.92 3.72 -15.19
N ILE A 53 -14.33 3.87 -13.93
CA ILE A 53 -14.41 5.14 -13.21
C ILE A 53 -13.20 5.32 -12.27
N TYR A 54 -12.79 4.23 -11.61
CA TYR A 54 -11.71 4.18 -10.61
C TYR A 54 -10.64 3.17 -11.02
N PRO A 55 -9.94 3.40 -12.15
CA PRO A 55 -9.02 2.42 -12.72
C PRO A 55 -7.83 2.12 -11.80
N ALA A 56 -7.29 3.13 -11.10
CA ALA A 56 -6.13 2.97 -10.23
C ALA A 56 -6.48 2.19 -8.95
N GLU A 57 -7.63 2.49 -8.34
CA GLU A 57 -8.14 1.77 -7.17
C GLU A 57 -8.46 0.32 -7.52
N ALA A 58 -9.14 0.09 -8.65
CA ALA A 58 -9.47 -1.25 -9.10
C ALA A 58 -8.23 -2.10 -9.38
N GLU A 59 -7.22 -1.51 -10.04
CA GLU A 59 -5.95 -2.21 -10.31
C GLU A 59 -5.18 -2.49 -9.01
N ALA A 60 -5.10 -1.51 -8.10
CA ALA A 60 -4.43 -1.70 -6.82
C ALA A 60 -5.10 -2.79 -5.98
N VAL A 61 -6.43 -2.85 -5.95
CA VAL A 61 -7.18 -3.93 -5.28
C VAL A 61 -6.98 -5.27 -5.98
N ARG A 62 -6.98 -5.32 -7.32
CA ARG A 62 -6.69 -6.54 -8.08
C ARG A 62 -5.30 -7.08 -7.74
N MET A 63 -4.29 -6.21 -7.73
CA MET A 63 -2.93 -6.55 -7.34
C MET A 63 -2.89 -7.12 -5.91
N ALA A 64 -3.52 -6.44 -4.95
CA ALA A 64 -3.55 -6.91 -3.56
C ALA A 64 -4.24 -8.28 -3.39
N LYS A 65 -5.25 -8.58 -4.21
CA LYS A 65 -6.04 -9.83 -4.10
C LYS A 65 -5.43 -11.02 -4.83
N TYR A 66 -4.83 -10.79 -5.99
CA TYR A 66 -4.58 -11.87 -6.96
C TYR A 66 -3.13 -11.96 -7.42
N ASP A 67 -2.33 -10.91 -7.27
CA ASP A 67 -0.92 -10.95 -7.68
C ASP A 67 -0.06 -11.42 -6.52
N GLU A 68 0.78 -12.43 -6.75
CA GLU A 68 1.68 -12.99 -5.74
C GLU A 68 2.60 -11.91 -5.13
N ASP A 69 3.18 -11.05 -5.98
CA ASP A 69 4.01 -9.91 -5.57
C ASP A 69 3.21 -8.60 -5.39
N GLY A 70 1.87 -8.67 -5.39
CA GLY A 70 1.01 -7.50 -5.47
C GLY A 70 1.23 -6.53 -4.32
N ILE A 71 1.34 -7.07 -3.10
CA ILE A 71 1.58 -6.29 -1.89
C ILE A 71 2.93 -5.58 -1.92
N ASP A 72 3.99 -6.23 -2.39
CA ASP A 72 5.31 -5.60 -2.42
C ASP A 72 5.40 -4.52 -3.50
N LYS A 73 4.76 -4.73 -4.66
CA LYS A 73 4.58 -3.68 -5.66
C LYS A 73 3.82 -2.47 -5.10
N LEU A 74 2.76 -2.71 -4.31
CA LEU A 74 2.01 -1.65 -3.64
C LEU A 74 2.84 -0.92 -2.58
N LYS A 75 3.70 -1.60 -1.83
CA LYS A 75 4.61 -0.95 -0.87
C LYS A 75 5.58 -0.01 -1.58
N ARG A 76 6.15 -0.43 -2.73
CA ARG A 76 7.01 0.43 -3.56
C ARG A 76 6.23 1.63 -4.10
N ALA A 77 5.03 1.42 -4.63
CA ALA A 77 4.16 2.50 -5.11
C ALA A 77 3.76 3.48 -3.99
N ALA A 78 3.59 2.98 -2.76
CA ALA A 78 3.32 3.77 -1.56
C ALA A 78 4.52 4.58 -1.06
N GLY A 79 5.70 4.42 -1.68
CA GLY A 79 6.93 5.08 -1.25
C GLY A 79 7.32 4.68 0.17
N LEU A 80 7.03 3.44 0.57
CA LEU A 80 7.50 2.88 1.84
C LEU A 80 8.99 2.55 1.71
N VAL A 81 9.78 3.61 1.72
CA VAL A 81 11.24 3.57 1.72
C VAL A 81 11.69 4.17 3.04
N CYS A 82 12.65 3.51 3.71
CA CYS A 82 13.16 4.04 4.96
C CYS A 82 13.84 5.39 4.71
N ILE A 83 13.36 6.46 5.34
CA ILE A 83 13.98 7.79 5.20
C ILE A 83 15.42 7.88 5.75
N ARG A 84 15.86 6.86 6.49
CA ARG A 84 17.18 6.81 7.15
C ARG A 84 18.20 5.96 6.41
N CYS A 85 17.84 4.77 5.94
CA CYS A 85 18.76 3.87 5.25
C CYS A 85 18.40 3.62 3.77
N GLY A 86 17.29 4.16 3.26
CA GLY A 86 16.84 3.92 1.89
C GLY A 86 16.29 2.51 1.65
N ASP A 87 16.14 1.71 2.71
CA ASP A 87 15.66 0.33 2.60
C ASP A 87 14.19 0.27 2.18
N GLU A 88 13.88 -0.59 1.23
CA GLU A 88 12.54 -0.82 0.69
C GLU A 88 11.91 -2.10 1.28
N ASP A 89 12.72 -2.92 1.95
CA ASP A 89 12.25 -4.13 2.62
C ASP A 89 11.67 -3.79 4.00
N GLY A 90 10.39 -4.15 4.17
CA GLY A 90 9.67 -3.94 5.43
C GLY A 90 10.19 -4.84 6.56
N PRO A 91 9.75 -4.61 7.82
CA PRO A 91 8.63 -3.76 8.23
C PRO A 91 9.04 -2.30 8.53
N PHE A 92 8.15 -1.35 8.23
CA PHE A 92 8.34 0.06 8.56
C PHE A 92 7.54 0.47 9.82
N ALA A 93 8.22 1.08 10.79
CA ALA A 93 7.63 1.80 11.91
C ALA A 93 7.44 3.28 11.54
N GLY A 94 6.48 3.98 12.18
CA GLY A 94 6.23 5.41 11.92
C GLY A 94 5.67 5.75 10.52
N ALA A 95 5.41 4.73 9.69
CA ALA A 95 4.77 4.88 8.41
C ALA A 95 3.33 5.44 8.57
N PRO A 96 2.83 6.27 7.63
CA PRO A 96 3.42 6.60 6.33
C PRO A 96 4.08 8.00 6.26
N ARG A 97 4.02 8.82 7.32
CA ARG A 97 4.63 10.16 7.33
C ARG A 97 6.13 10.13 7.63
N GLN A 98 6.61 9.12 8.36
CA GLN A 98 8.02 8.93 8.71
C GLN A 98 8.37 7.44 8.67
N PRO A 99 8.33 6.78 7.50
CA PRO A 99 8.66 5.36 7.40
C PRO A 99 10.13 5.13 7.78
N LEU A 100 10.36 4.47 8.91
CA LEU A 100 11.66 3.95 9.34
C LEU A 100 11.59 2.42 9.30
N CYS A 101 12.53 1.73 8.66
CA CYS A 101 12.58 0.26 8.77
C CYS A 101 12.80 -0.12 10.25
N GLU A 102 12.41 -1.33 10.66
CA GLU A 102 12.53 -1.76 12.06
C GLU A 102 13.95 -1.59 12.63
N GLY A 103 14.99 -1.82 11.81
CA GLY A 103 16.38 -1.56 12.21
C GLY A 103 16.66 -0.09 12.49
N CYS A 104 16.15 0.81 11.66
CA CYS A 104 16.31 2.26 11.82
C CYS A 104 15.40 2.88 12.89
N ALA A 105 14.30 2.19 13.22
CA ALA A 105 13.32 2.60 14.22
C ALA A 105 13.70 2.17 15.64
N ARG A 106 14.58 1.16 15.80
CA ARG A 106 15.10 0.79 17.12
C ARG A 106 15.85 1.98 17.72
N PRO A 107 15.50 2.43 18.94
CA PRO A 107 16.34 3.36 19.66
C PRO A 107 17.70 2.70 19.86
N MET A 108 18.79 3.41 19.58
CA MET A 108 20.12 2.93 19.98
C MET A 108 20.09 2.71 21.51
N PRO A 109 20.66 1.61 22.03
CA PRO A 109 20.78 1.45 23.47
C PRO A 109 21.52 2.68 24.01
N LEU A 110 20.95 3.32 25.04
CA LEU A 110 21.52 4.53 25.63
C LEU A 110 22.79 4.26 26.46
N ASP A 111 23.28 3.03 26.49
CA ASP A 111 24.36 2.65 27.38
C ASP A 111 25.52 2.08 26.56
N GLY A 112 26.56 2.90 26.44
CA GLY A 112 27.89 2.39 26.15
C GLY A 112 28.33 1.50 27.31
N VAL A 113 28.26 0.19 27.13
CA VAL A 113 29.01 -0.78 27.92
C VAL A 113 29.53 -1.87 26.98
N ALA A 114 30.84 -2.07 27.04
CA ALA A 114 31.61 -3.10 26.36
C ALA A 114 31.34 -4.50 26.92
#